data_AF-A0A945PSQ2-F1
#
_entry.id   AF-A0A945PSQ2-F1
#
_cell.length_a   1.000
_cell.length_b   1.000
_cell.length_c   1.000
_cell.angle_alpha   90.00
_cell.angle_beta   90.00
_cell.angle_gamma   90.00
#
_symmetry.space_group_name_H-M   'P 1'
#
loop_
_entity.id
_entity.type
_entity.pdbx_description
1 polymer ?
#
loop_
_entity_poly.entity_id
_entity_poly.type
_entity_poly.pdbx_seq_one_letter_code
_entity_poly.pdbx_strand_id
1 'polypeptide(L)'
;MHRTNHLLAKSALALGMALLAAACNPVTTAQQHEGIGFRQARYAEISAMRGYRQCRDDALALDGQARAEGSPARYLASARLLDKCEAEVGPEAAGVAVDERMRAYAVGIQNHFKGGDVARARSNLETFKATFGGADLYFADGSSFVESMETLLGLRDRKAVGQFSVANVSADLKSELRRVRYWTRN
;
A
#
# COMPACT_ATOMS: atom_id res chain seq x y z
N MET A 1 -29.04 -35.06 87.88
CA MET A 1 -28.16 -34.76 86.74
C MET A 1 -29.03 -34.19 85.61
N HIS A 2 -29.40 -32.92 85.68
CA HIS A 2 -28.77 -31.77 85.02
C HIS A 2 -28.59 -31.84 83.49
N ARG A 3 -29.42 -31.00 82.82
CA ARG A 3 -29.16 -30.20 81.59
C ARG A 3 -29.15 -31.00 80.26
N THR A 4 -29.79 -30.58 79.16
CA THR A 4 -30.15 -29.22 78.70
C THR A 4 -31.22 -29.25 77.57
N ASN A 5 -32.32 -28.55 77.82
CA ASN A 5 -33.10 -27.62 76.98
C ASN A 5 -33.31 -27.88 75.47
N HIS A 6 -34.55 -28.26 75.15
CA HIS A 6 -35.28 -27.79 73.98
C HIS A 6 -35.74 -26.33 74.17
N LEU A 7 -36.00 -25.67 73.03
CA LEU A 7 -36.73 -24.42 72.81
C LEU A 7 -35.93 -23.12 72.98
N LEU A 8 -35.83 -22.41 71.84
CA LEU A 8 -35.67 -20.96 71.60
C LEU A 8 -34.83 -20.84 70.31
N ALA A 9 -35.23 -20.19 69.23
CA ALA A 9 -36.40 -19.40 68.94
C ALA A 9 -36.57 -19.38 67.41
N LYS A 10 -37.79 -19.66 66.93
CA LYS A 10 -38.21 -19.28 65.59
C LYS A 10 -38.60 -17.80 65.67
N SER A 11 -37.83 -16.92 65.04
CA SER A 11 -38.25 -15.55 64.76
C SER A 11 -37.73 -15.08 63.41
N ALA A 12 -38.70 -14.73 62.54
CA ALA A 12 -38.69 -13.69 61.50
C ALA A 12 -37.42 -13.52 60.65
N LEU A 13 -37.39 -13.93 59.38
CA LEU A 13 -37.99 -13.26 58.21
C LEU A 13 -37.55 -11.79 58.01
N ALA A 14 -37.03 -11.55 56.79
CA ALA A 14 -36.88 -10.26 56.08
C ALA A 14 -35.69 -9.37 56.46
N LEU A 15 -34.63 -9.39 55.64
CA LEU A 15 -34.23 -8.32 54.71
C LEU A 15 -32.83 -8.62 54.16
N GLY A 16 -32.62 -8.45 52.85
CA GLY A 16 -31.27 -8.42 52.27
C GLY A 16 -31.08 -9.13 50.94
N MET A 17 -32.13 -9.37 50.16
CA MET A 17 -32.01 -9.81 48.76
C MET A 17 -32.32 -8.62 47.85
N ALA A 18 -31.40 -7.65 47.76
CA ALA A 18 -31.54 -6.50 46.87
C ALA A 18 -30.18 -5.92 46.46
N LEU A 19 -29.29 -6.73 45.88
CA LEU A 19 -28.07 -6.24 45.22
C LEU A 19 -27.74 -6.98 43.90
N LEU A 20 -28.74 -7.50 43.18
CA LEU A 20 -28.54 -8.16 41.87
C LEU A 20 -29.13 -7.39 40.67
N ALA A 21 -29.43 -6.09 40.80
CA ALA A 21 -30.09 -5.32 39.74
C ALA A 21 -29.28 -4.12 39.21
N ALA A 22 -27.95 -4.20 39.16
CA ALA A 22 -27.12 -3.14 38.57
C ALA A 22 -26.01 -3.69 37.66
N ALA A 23 -26.39 -4.48 36.65
CA ALA A 23 -25.51 -4.75 35.50
C ALA A 23 -26.31 -5.09 34.23
N CYS A 24 -27.42 -4.41 33.99
CA CYS A 24 -27.93 -4.24 32.62
C CYS A 24 -27.66 -2.78 32.26
N ASN A 25 -26.45 -2.51 31.80
CA ASN A 25 -26.19 -1.25 31.11
C ASN A 25 -26.87 -1.42 29.74
N PRO A 26 -27.96 -0.70 29.41
CA PRO A 26 -28.48 -0.74 28.05
C PRO A 26 -27.42 -0.06 27.20
N VAL A 27 -26.54 -0.86 26.59
CA VAL A 27 -25.76 -0.35 25.46
C VAL A 27 -26.81 0.09 24.46
N THR A 28 -26.96 1.40 24.31
CA THR A 28 -27.93 1.98 23.40
C THR A 28 -27.58 1.49 21.99
N THR A 29 -28.60 1.20 21.19
CA THR A 29 -28.44 0.75 19.80
C THR A 29 -27.58 1.71 18.97
N ALA A 30 -27.52 2.99 19.35
CA ALA A 30 -26.62 4.00 18.80
C ALA A 30 -25.12 3.67 19.04
N GLN A 31 -24.76 3.23 20.24
CA GLN A 31 -23.38 2.90 20.63
C GLN A 31 -22.94 1.52 20.08
N GLN A 32 -23.89 0.61 19.81
CA GLN A 32 -23.61 -0.62 19.06
C GLN A 32 -23.42 -0.38 17.55
N HIS A 33 -24.17 0.56 16.94
CA HIS A 33 -24.01 0.89 15.51
C HIS A 33 -22.64 1.49 15.19
N GLU A 34 -22.13 2.41 16.03
CA GLU A 34 -20.78 2.97 15.86
C GLU A 34 -19.68 1.90 15.98
N GLY A 35 -19.81 0.98 16.94
CA GLY A 35 -18.83 -0.09 17.15
C GLY A 35 -18.85 -1.21 16.10
N ILE A 36 -20.02 -1.54 15.54
CA ILE A 36 -20.15 -2.56 14.48
C ILE A 36 -19.62 -2.01 13.14
N GLY A 37 -19.96 -0.78 12.78
CA GLY A 37 -19.45 -0.12 11.57
C GLY A 37 -17.93 0.01 11.57
N PHE A 38 -17.35 0.43 12.70
CA PHE A 38 -15.89 0.53 12.85
C PHE A 38 -15.20 -0.84 12.69
N ARG A 39 -15.75 -1.90 13.31
CA ARG A 39 -15.18 -3.27 13.19
C ARG A 39 -15.28 -3.80 11.76
N GLN A 40 -16.38 -3.54 11.08
CA GLN A 40 -16.59 -3.99 9.70
C GLN A 40 -15.66 -3.26 8.72
N ALA A 41 -15.51 -1.94 8.84
CA ALA A 41 -14.58 -1.15 8.04
C ALA A 41 -13.12 -1.61 8.25
N ARG A 42 -12.71 -1.82 9.51
CA ARG A 42 -11.38 -2.34 9.86
C ARG A 42 -11.13 -3.74 9.31
N TYR A 43 -12.14 -4.61 9.30
CA TYR A 43 -12.02 -5.95 8.74
C TYR A 43 -11.90 -5.92 7.21
N ALA A 44 -12.68 -5.05 6.55
CA ALA A 44 -12.58 -4.80 5.11
C ALA A 44 -11.19 -4.26 4.73
N GLU A 45 -10.66 -3.29 5.49
CA GLU A 45 -9.32 -2.73 5.33
C GLU A 45 -8.22 -3.82 5.46
N ILE A 46 -8.27 -4.62 6.54
CA ILE A 46 -7.28 -5.69 6.78
C ILE A 46 -7.33 -6.78 5.70
N SER A 47 -8.53 -7.19 5.29
CA SER A 47 -8.69 -8.22 4.27
C SER A 47 -8.24 -7.73 2.89
N ALA A 48 -8.58 -6.49 2.52
CA ALA A 48 -8.10 -5.84 1.30
C ALA A 48 -6.56 -5.76 1.29
N MET A 49 -5.94 -5.35 2.41
CA MET A 49 -4.49 -5.26 2.51
C MET A 49 -3.79 -6.62 2.45
N ARG A 50 -4.40 -7.69 2.96
CA ARG A 50 -3.87 -9.05 2.81
C ARG A 50 -3.92 -9.50 1.36
N GLY A 51 -5.04 -9.27 0.67
CA GLY A 51 -5.18 -9.57 -0.75
C GLY A 51 -4.16 -8.81 -1.60
N TYR A 52 -4.04 -7.51 -1.35
CA TYR A 52 -3.04 -6.66 -2.01
C TYR A 52 -1.61 -7.18 -1.83
N ARG A 53 -1.20 -7.48 -0.59
CA ARG A 53 0.17 -7.98 -0.30
C ARG A 53 0.47 -9.29 -0.99
N GLN A 54 -0.47 -10.23 -0.98
CA GLN A 54 -0.29 -11.50 -1.68
C GLN A 54 -0.12 -11.28 -3.19
N CYS A 55 -1.01 -10.48 -3.80
CA CYS A 55 -0.92 -10.15 -5.21
C CYS A 55 0.42 -9.48 -5.57
N ARG A 56 0.84 -8.50 -4.77
CA ARG A 56 2.13 -7.81 -4.90
C ARG A 56 3.29 -8.80 -4.83
N ASP A 57 3.29 -9.70 -3.87
CA ASP A 57 4.38 -10.66 -3.67
C ASP A 57 4.52 -11.62 -4.87
N ASP A 58 3.40 -12.09 -5.41
CA ASP A 58 3.38 -12.90 -6.63
C ASP A 58 3.96 -12.12 -7.83
N ALA A 59 3.62 -10.83 -7.94
CA ALA A 59 4.13 -9.97 -9.00
C ALA A 59 5.62 -9.65 -8.86
N LEU A 60 6.11 -9.49 -7.62
CA LEU A 60 7.53 -9.28 -7.33
C LEU A 60 8.34 -10.57 -7.54
N ALA A 61 7.75 -11.75 -7.33
CA ALA A 61 8.37 -13.01 -7.70
C ALA A 61 8.58 -13.10 -9.22
N LEU A 62 7.58 -12.69 -10.02
CA LEU A 62 7.71 -12.60 -11.48
C LEU A 62 8.77 -11.59 -11.92
N ASP A 63 8.86 -10.43 -11.24
CA ASP A 63 9.93 -9.45 -11.47
C ASP A 63 11.33 -10.05 -11.18
N GLY A 64 11.47 -10.75 -10.07
CA GLY A 64 12.74 -11.42 -9.71
C GLY A 64 13.18 -12.43 -10.77
N GLN A 65 12.24 -13.21 -11.29
CA GLN A 65 12.49 -14.12 -12.41
C GLN A 65 12.85 -13.38 -13.70
N ALA A 66 12.15 -12.28 -14.01
CA ALA A 66 12.44 -11.47 -15.18
C ALA A 66 13.85 -10.88 -15.15
N ARG A 67 14.32 -10.47 -13.96
CA ARG A 67 15.70 -10.01 -13.72
C ARG A 67 16.72 -11.13 -13.91
N ALA A 68 16.47 -12.30 -13.34
CA ALA A 68 17.38 -13.44 -13.42
C ALA A 68 17.59 -13.93 -14.87
N GLU A 69 16.53 -13.89 -15.68
CA GLU A 69 16.55 -14.43 -17.05
C GLU A 69 16.64 -13.36 -18.14
N GLY A 70 16.56 -12.08 -17.78
CA GLY A 70 16.50 -10.97 -18.74
C GLY A 70 15.28 -11.04 -19.66
N SER A 71 14.12 -11.49 -19.18
CA SER A 71 12.94 -11.78 -20.01
C SER A 71 11.97 -10.59 -20.11
N PRO A 72 11.81 -9.95 -21.28
CA PRO A 72 10.86 -8.86 -21.47
C PRO A 72 9.41 -9.29 -21.22
N ALA A 73 9.04 -10.50 -21.64
CA ALA A 73 7.70 -11.04 -21.43
C ALA A 73 7.35 -11.20 -19.95
N ARG A 74 8.31 -11.62 -19.11
CA ARG A 74 8.10 -11.73 -17.66
C ARG A 74 8.03 -10.37 -16.98
N TYR A 75 8.80 -9.38 -17.45
CA TYR A 75 8.61 -8.00 -17.00
C TYR A 75 7.18 -7.52 -17.27
N LEU A 76 6.65 -7.73 -18.49
CA LEU A 76 5.26 -7.36 -18.79
C LEU A 76 4.24 -8.14 -17.95
N ALA A 77 4.47 -9.42 -17.69
CA ALA A 77 3.60 -10.23 -16.84
C ALA A 77 3.56 -9.69 -15.39
N SER A 78 4.74 -9.40 -14.82
CA SER A 78 4.87 -8.77 -13.50
C SER A 78 4.17 -7.41 -13.46
N ALA A 79 4.40 -6.55 -14.46
CA ALA A 79 3.82 -5.22 -14.53
C ALA A 79 2.29 -5.25 -14.59
N ARG A 80 1.72 -6.11 -15.43
CA ARG A 80 0.25 -6.28 -15.53
C ARG A 80 -0.36 -6.81 -14.24
N LEU A 81 0.36 -7.68 -13.52
CA LEU A 81 -0.10 -8.16 -12.22
C LEU A 81 -0.06 -7.02 -11.18
N LEU A 82 0.99 -6.22 -11.13
CA LEU A 82 1.08 -5.04 -10.26
C LEU A 82 -0.04 -4.03 -10.54
N ASP A 83 -0.33 -3.75 -11.82
CA ASP A 83 -1.45 -2.89 -12.22
C ASP A 83 -2.79 -3.43 -11.67
N LYS A 84 -2.99 -4.75 -11.76
CA LYS A 84 -4.19 -5.41 -11.24
C LYS A 84 -4.25 -5.31 -9.71
N CYS A 85 -3.15 -5.61 -9.01
CA CYS A 85 -3.11 -5.54 -7.54
C CYS A 85 -3.54 -4.16 -7.04
N GLU A 86 -3.03 -3.11 -7.68
CA GLU A 86 -3.34 -1.73 -7.33
C GLU A 86 -4.79 -1.35 -7.68
N ALA A 87 -5.30 -1.79 -8.84
CA ALA A 87 -6.68 -1.53 -9.24
C ALA A 87 -7.71 -2.22 -8.32
N GLU A 88 -7.32 -3.31 -7.66
CA GLU A 88 -8.13 -4.03 -6.68
C GLU A 88 -8.09 -3.38 -5.28
N VAL A 89 -7.22 -2.38 -5.04
CA VAL A 89 -7.25 -1.56 -3.82
C VAL A 89 -8.48 -0.66 -3.89
N GLY A 90 -9.55 -1.08 -3.22
CA GLY A 90 -10.78 -0.30 -3.08
C GLY A 90 -10.54 1.03 -2.32
N PRO A 91 -11.48 1.98 -2.41
CA PRO A 91 -11.35 3.31 -1.80
C PRO A 91 -11.10 3.25 -0.28
N GLU A 92 -11.69 2.26 0.39
CA GLU A 92 -11.55 2.04 1.84
C GLU A 92 -10.10 1.72 2.27
N ALA A 93 -9.27 1.20 1.37
CA ALA A 93 -7.88 0.83 1.62
C ALA A 93 -6.87 1.76 0.93
N ALA A 94 -7.33 2.76 0.17
CA ALA A 94 -6.49 3.65 -0.61
C ALA A 94 -5.56 4.53 0.26
N GLY A 95 -5.91 4.78 1.52
CA GLY A 95 -5.07 5.51 2.48
C GLY A 95 -4.06 4.64 3.23
N VAL A 96 -4.05 3.33 3.00
CA VAL A 96 -3.28 2.36 3.78
C VAL A 96 -2.05 1.90 3.02
N ALA A 97 -0.95 1.73 3.75
CA ALA A 97 0.33 1.24 3.21
C ALA A 97 0.80 2.01 1.96
N VAL A 98 0.66 3.33 1.97
CA VAL A 98 0.97 4.22 0.84
C VAL A 98 2.39 3.98 0.32
N ASP A 99 3.39 3.93 1.19
CA ASP A 99 4.80 3.69 0.78
C ASP A 99 4.99 2.34 0.09
N GLU A 100 4.30 1.31 0.60
CA GLU A 100 4.34 -0.05 0.06
C GLU A 100 3.75 -0.08 -1.36
N ARG A 101 2.63 0.61 -1.54
CA ARG A 101 1.93 0.75 -2.81
C ARG A 101 2.71 1.57 -3.81
N MET A 102 3.24 2.71 -3.40
CA MET A 102 4.09 3.55 -4.25
C MET A 102 5.26 2.75 -4.82
N ARG A 103 5.96 1.98 -3.99
CA ARG A 103 7.09 1.15 -4.42
C ARG A 103 6.66 0.08 -5.44
N ALA A 104 5.57 -0.64 -5.16
CA ALA A 104 5.04 -1.66 -6.05
C ALA A 104 4.61 -1.06 -7.41
N TYR A 105 3.92 0.08 -7.39
CA TYR A 105 3.51 0.81 -8.58
C TYR A 105 4.72 1.25 -9.41
N ALA A 106 5.75 1.79 -8.76
CA ALA A 106 7.00 2.19 -9.40
C ALA A 106 7.72 1.01 -10.07
N VAL A 107 7.74 -0.17 -9.45
CA VAL A 107 8.24 -1.41 -10.08
C VAL A 107 7.42 -1.76 -11.32
N GLY A 108 6.09 -1.65 -11.26
CA GLY A 108 5.21 -1.89 -12.41
C GLY A 108 5.52 -0.98 -13.60
N ILE A 109 5.72 0.33 -13.35
CA ILE A 109 6.14 1.30 -14.37
C ILE A 109 7.48 0.90 -15.00
N GLN A 110 8.48 0.56 -14.18
CA GLN A 110 9.78 0.12 -14.68
C GLN A 110 9.67 -1.16 -15.50
N ASN A 111 8.79 -2.08 -15.11
CA ASN A 111 8.63 -3.36 -15.77
C ASN A 111 7.88 -3.24 -17.10
N HIS A 112 6.90 -2.34 -17.22
CA HIS A 112 6.35 -1.97 -18.53
C HIS A 112 7.45 -1.41 -19.44
N PHE A 113 8.29 -0.50 -18.93
CA PHE A 113 9.40 0.05 -19.70
C PHE A 113 10.42 -1.02 -20.13
N LYS A 114 10.91 -1.85 -19.20
CA LYS A 114 11.86 -2.95 -19.45
C LYS A 114 11.28 -4.02 -20.39
N GLY A 115 9.96 -4.22 -20.33
CA GLY A 115 9.20 -5.12 -21.20
C GLY A 115 8.89 -4.55 -22.60
N GLY A 116 9.16 -3.25 -22.83
CA GLY A 116 8.93 -2.58 -24.11
C GLY A 116 7.59 -1.86 -24.26
N ASP A 117 6.70 -1.89 -23.27
CA ASP A 117 5.44 -1.15 -23.27
C ASP A 117 5.63 0.27 -22.73
N VAL A 118 6.30 1.11 -23.53
CA VAL A 118 6.62 2.50 -23.18
C VAL A 118 5.33 3.34 -23.03
N ALA A 119 4.30 3.04 -23.81
CA ALA A 119 3.04 3.77 -23.77
C ALA A 119 2.33 3.55 -22.42
N ARG A 120 2.25 2.29 -21.96
CA ARG A 120 1.71 1.99 -20.63
C ARG A 120 2.56 2.57 -19.52
N ALA A 121 3.89 2.47 -19.61
CA ALA A 121 4.79 3.06 -18.61
C ALA A 121 4.56 4.58 -18.44
N ARG A 122 4.36 5.32 -19.53
CA ARG A 122 4.03 6.76 -19.47
C ARG A 122 2.68 7.02 -18.81
N SER A 123 1.64 6.31 -19.25
CA SER A 123 0.30 6.44 -18.67
C SER A 123 0.28 6.14 -17.16
N ASN A 124 1.02 5.10 -16.76
CA ASN A 124 1.12 4.68 -15.37
C ASN A 124 1.95 5.68 -14.55
N LEU A 125 2.98 6.32 -15.11
CA LEU A 125 3.71 7.39 -14.43
C LEU A 125 2.83 8.62 -14.15
N GLU A 126 2.00 9.03 -15.11
CA GLU A 126 1.03 10.11 -14.87
C GLU A 126 0.01 9.73 -13.79
N THR A 127 -0.48 8.49 -13.84
CA THR A 127 -1.40 7.97 -12.82
C THR A 127 -0.75 7.92 -11.45
N PHE A 128 0.51 7.48 -11.35
CA PHE A 128 1.28 7.49 -10.11
C PHE A 128 1.37 8.90 -9.50
N LYS A 129 1.75 9.90 -10.31
CA LYS A 129 1.84 11.30 -9.86
C LYS A 129 0.49 11.81 -9.35
N ALA A 130 -0.61 11.48 -10.04
CA ALA A 130 -1.95 11.88 -9.62
C ALA A 130 -2.41 11.18 -8.33
N THR A 131 -2.25 9.86 -8.25
CA THR A 131 -2.69 9.02 -7.12
C THR A 131 -1.96 9.37 -5.83
N PHE A 132 -0.67 9.67 -5.90
CA PHE A 132 0.18 9.90 -4.73
C PHE A 132 0.50 11.39 -4.50
N GLY A 133 -0.32 12.31 -5.03
CA GLY A 133 -0.22 13.74 -4.74
C GLY A 133 1.11 14.37 -5.13
N GLY A 134 1.74 13.87 -6.20
CA GLY A 134 3.06 14.32 -6.66
C GLY A 134 4.23 13.86 -5.79
N ALA A 135 4.00 12.95 -4.83
CA ALA A 135 5.08 12.35 -4.06
C ALA A 135 6.05 11.57 -4.96
N ASP A 136 7.31 11.50 -4.53
CA ASP A 136 8.38 10.86 -5.28
C ASP A 136 9.06 9.76 -4.44
N LEU A 137 9.68 8.82 -5.13
CA LEU A 137 10.55 7.81 -4.53
C LEU A 137 11.99 8.14 -4.88
N TYR A 138 12.90 7.85 -3.96
CA TYR A 138 14.33 8.00 -4.21
C TYR A 138 14.99 6.63 -4.30
N PHE A 139 15.84 6.46 -5.32
CA PHE A 139 16.74 5.33 -5.41
C PHE A 139 17.83 5.42 -4.33
N ALA A 140 18.57 4.33 -4.13
CA ALA A 140 19.63 4.26 -3.12
C ALA A 140 20.77 5.27 -3.38
N ASP A 141 20.96 5.71 -4.62
CA ASP A 141 21.92 6.74 -5.02
C ASP A 141 21.38 8.17 -4.85
N GLY A 142 20.18 8.34 -4.29
CA GLY A 142 19.52 9.63 -4.09
C GLY A 142 18.86 10.22 -5.33
N SER A 143 18.87 9.50 -6.46
CA SER A 143 18.17 9.96 -7.65
C SER A 143 16.64 9.79 -7.53
N SER A 144 15.91 10.74 -8.09
CA SER A 144 14.45 10.76 -8.14
C SER A 144 13.92 9.70 -9.09
N PHE A 145 12.93 8.94 -8.66
CA PHE A 145 12.21 7.98 -9.49
C PHE A 145 11.43 8.69 -10.60
N VAL A 146 10.64 9.70 -10.23
CA VAL A 146 9.82 10.46 -11.19
C VAL A 146 10.71 11.09 -12.26
N GLU A 147 11.74 11.85 -11.88
CA GLU A 147 12.60 12.52 -12.85
C GLU A 147 13.38 11.54 -13.73
N SER A 148 13.79 10.40 -13.16
CA SER A 148 14.46 9.34 -13.91
C SER A 148 13.53 8.73 -14.95
N MET A 149 12.29 8.41 -14.57
CA MET A 149 11.32 7.83 -15.50
C MET A 149 10.86 8.84 -16.54
N GLU A 150 10.64 10.11 -16.20
CA GLU A 150 10.33 11.15 -17.20
C GLU A 150 11.44 11.29 -18.24
N THR A 151 12.70 11.18 -17.80
CA THR A 151 13.87 11.21 -18.69
C THR A 151 13.92 9.97 -19.60
N LEU A 152 13.83 8.77 -19.02
CA LEU A 152 13.87 7.50 -19.74
C LEU A 152 12.71 7.36 -20.74
N LEU A 153 11.52 7.78 -20.35
CA LEU A 153 10.31 7.75 -21.17
C LEU A 153 10.24 8.91 -22.17
N GLY A 154 11.21 9.83 -22.19
CA GLY A 154 11.26 10.94 -23.15
C GLY A 154 10.15 11.97 -22.95
N LEU A 155 9.68 12.16 -21.72
CA LEU A 155 8.76 13.22 -21.33
C LEU A 155 9.48 14.55 -21.04
N ARG A 156 10.81 14.52 -20.93
CA ARG A 156 11.68 15.70 -20.85
C ARG A 156 12.51 15.83 -22.13
N ASP A 157 12.75 17.07 -22.56
CA ASP A 157 13.51 17.34 -23.78
C ASP A 157 14.96 16.87 -23.65
N ARG A 158 15.30 15.77 -24.34
CA ARG A 158 16.64 15.16 -24.39
C ARG A 158 17.73 16.10 -24.95
N LYS A 159 17.34 17.18 -25.64
CA LYS A 159 18.24 18.16 -26.26
C LYS A 159 18.67 19.27 -25.29
N ALA A 160 17.94 19.51 -24.21
CA ALA A 160 18.31 20.49 -23.19
C ALA A 160 19.35 19.87 -22.23
N VAL A 161 20.60 19.73 -22.67
CA VAL A 161 21.72 19.22 -21.85
C VAL A 161 21.83 19.98 -20.53
N GLY A 162 21.57 21.30 -20.54
CA GLY A 162 21.51 22.15 -19.35
C GLY A 162 20.29 21.90 -18.44
N GLN A 163 19.22 21.28 -18.95
CA GLN A 163 18.09 20.85 -18.11
C GLN A 163 18.35 19.49 -17.43
N PHE A 164 19.18 18.60 -18.00
CA PHE A 164 19.56 17.37 -17.30
C PHE A 164 20.64 17.58 -16.24
N SER A 165 21.40 18.69 -16.30
CA SER A 165 22.25 19.08 -15.17
C SER A 165 21.44 19.49 -13.94
N VAL A 166 20.20 19.98 -14.11
CA VAL A 166 19.30 20.27 -12.99
C VAL A 166 18.39 19.10 -12.60
N ALA A 167 18.29 18.07 -13.45
CA ALA A 167 17.48 16.91 -13.14
C ALA A 167 18.14 16.01 -12.07
N ASN A 168 17.36 15.57 -11.08
CA ASN A 168 17.83 14.66 -10.04
C ASN A 168 17.82 13.20 -10.53
N VAL A 169 18.66 12.90 -11.51
CA VAL A 169 18.84 11.56 -12.08
C VAL A 169 20.26 11.04 -11.83
N SER A 170 20.42 9.71 -11.86
CA SER A 170 21.70 9.04 -11.54
C SER A 170 22.86 9.50 -12.44
N ALA A 171 24.09 9.41 -11.91
CA ALA A 171 25.29 9.76 -12.66
C ALA A 171 25.45 8.91 -13.93
N ASP A 172 25.09 7.63 -13.86
CA ASP A 172 25.10 6.70 -14.99
C ASP A 172 24.12 7.15 -16.07
N LEU A 173 22.86 7.46 -15.72
CA LEU A 173 21.89 7.95 -16.69
C LEU A 173 22.36 9.27 -17.35
N LYS A 174 22.96 10.18 -16.57
CA LYS A 174 23.58 11.41 -17.14
C LYS A 174 24.71 11.09 -18.11
N SER A 175 25.54 10.09 -17.81
CA SER A 175 26.62 9.63 -18.68
C SER A 175 26.08 9.04 -20.00
N GLU A 176 25.08 8.17 -19.91
CA GLU A 176 24.42 7.54 -21.06
C GLU A 176 23.80 8.57 -22.00
N LEU A 177 23.11 9.58 -21.46
CA LEU A 177 22.53 10.68 -22.26
C LEU A 177 23.59 11.51 -22.97
N ARG A 178 24.77 11.74 -22.35
CA ARG A 178 25.90 12.39 -23.03
C ARG A 178 26.45 11.50 -24.15
N ARG A 179 26.64 10.21 -23.90
CA ARG A 179 27.14 9.26 -24.90
C ARG A 179 26.24 9.17 -26.13
N VAL A 180 24.92 9.07 -25.94
CA VAL A 180 23.96 8.98 -27.06
C VAL A 180 23.97 10.26 -27.92
N ARG A 181 24.17 11.44 -27.31
CA ARG A 181 24.25 12.72 -28.04
C ARG A 181 25.58 12.95 -28.75
N TYR A 182 26.66 12.31 -28.33
CA TYR A 182 27.98 12.49 -28.94
C TYR A 182 27.97 12.18 -30.45
N TRP A 183 27.09 11.27 -30.89
CA TRP A 183 26.86 10.96 -32.29
C TRP A 183 26.04 12.07 -32.98
N THR A 184 26.68 13.21 -33.27
CA THR A 184 26.08 14.27 -34.12
C THR A 184 26.59 14.10 -35.56
N ARG A 185 25.69 14.18 -36.56
CA ARG A 185 26.05 14.16 -37.99
C ARG A 185 26.73 15.48 -38.38
N ASN A 186 27.75 15.39 -39.25
CA ASN A 186 28.21 16.52 -40.08
C ASN A 186 27.11 16.96 -41.05
#